data_AF-A0A6V8CYG6-F1
#
_entry.id   AF-A0A6V8CYG6-F1
#
_cell.length_a   1.000
_cell.length_b   1.000
_cell.length_c   1.000
_cell.angle_alpha   90.00
_cell.angle_beta   90.00
_cell.angle_gamma   90.00
#
_symmetry.space_group_name_H-M   'P 1'
#
loop_
_entity.id
_entity.type
_entity.pdbx_description
1 polymer ?
#
loop_
_entity_poly.entity_id
_entity_poly.type
_entity_poly.pdbx_seq_one_letter_code
_entity_poly.pdbx_strand_id
1 'polypeptide(L)'
;MTEKQFDFSIIMEDESPSSSVPKDVWGGIPIKEDKKGPKTIAMVLFFGAILILFQSYQDFLLHSSEDISDEEVETLLETPNSQSDVQITEEQYQQFHDDARDSNGFIIRAVGLGIAGVLVLVGSINTFRLKQTGPIISTTGATIGLISGVYGSQLIRIASDENLSGALLLTYEIFVYLCGVCMFVCGAFAALPMINARARKAMKGKFWDNVELVNPNEVNESEE
;
A
#
# COMPACT_ATOMS: atom_id res chain seq x y z
N MET A 1 60.52 39.22 30.05
CA MET A 1 59.27 38.49 29.78
C MET A 1 58.16 39.50 29.79
N THR A 2 57.50 39.68 28.64
CA THR A 2 56.53 40.76 28.40
C THR A 2 55.16 40.27 28.81
N GLU A 3 54.64 40.73 29.95
CA GLU A 3 53.22 40.56 30.26
C GLU A 3 52.43 41.49 29.34
N LYS A 4 51.67 40.90 28.40
CA LYS A 4 50.64 41.63 27.67
C LYS A 4 49.39 41.64 28.55
N GLN A 5 49.14 42.78 29.19
CA GLN A 5 47.89 43.06 29.85
C GLN A 5 46.84 43.38 28.78
N PHE A 6 45.85 42.50 28.62
CA PHE A 6 44.67 42.80 27.83
C PHE A 6 43.60 43.34 28.77
N ASP A 7 43.35 44.64 28.64
CA ASP A 7 42.30 45.37 29.32
C ASP A 7 40.96 44.93 28.70
N PHE A 8 40.21 44.09 29.41
CA PHE A 8 38.86 43.68 29.01
C PHE A 8 37.92 43.97 30.18
N SER A 9 37.51 45.23 30.30
CA SER A 9 36.36 45.58 31.14
C SER A 9 35.09 45.15 30.41
N ILE A 10 34.47 44.08 30.87
CA ILE A 10 33.07 43.81 30.52
C ILE A 10 32.23 44.78 31.35
N ILE A 11 31.73 45.83 30.70
CA ILE A 11 30.61 46.59 31.24
C ILE A 11 29.38 45.70 31.02
N MET A 12 28.89 45.08 32.10
CA MET A 12 27.54 44.53 32.13
C MET A 12 26.61 45.72 32.31
N GLU A 13 26.00 46.19 31.22
CA GLU A 13 24.80 47.01 31.33
C GLU A 13 23.68 46.09 31.86
N ASP A 14 23.32 46.31 33.12
CA ASP A 14 22.13 45.77 33.74
C ASP A 14 20.89 46.33 33.04
N GLU A 15 20.51 45.79 31.89
CA GLU A 15 19.20 46.08 31.32
C GLU A 15 18.66 44.95 30.44
N SER A 16 17.90 44.06 31.09
CA SER A 16 16.89 43.14 30.53
C SER A 16 17.41 42.06 29.55
N PRO A 17 16.88 40.82 29.63
CA PRO A 17 17.20 39.80 28.65
C PRO A 17 16.52 40.19 27.34
N SER A 18 17.16 41.04 26.55
CA SER A 18 16.82 41.21 25.14
C SER A 18 17.21 39.89 24.47
N SER A 19 16.28 38.95 24.47
CA SER A 19 16.35 37.78 23.62
C SER A 19 16.38 38.31 22.18
N SER A 20 17.57 38.50 21.65
CA SER A 20 17.83 38.90 20.26
C SER A 20 17.48 37.79 19.27
N VAL A 21 16.89 36.70 19.75
CA VAL A 21 16.11 35.77 18.94
C VAL A 21 14.70 36.37 18.85
N PRO A 22 14.28 36.88 17.69
CA PRO A 22 12.90 37.29 17.51
C PRO A 22 12.03 36.08 17.82
N LYS A 23 11.05 36.23 18.73
CA LYS A 23 10.12 35.16 19.15
C LYS A 23 9.22 34.68 18.00
N ASP A 24 9.35 35.33 16.86
CA ASP A 24 8.60 35.26 15.63
C ASP A 24 9.33 34.51 14.49
N VAL A 25 10.60 34.08 14.68
CA VAL A 25 11.33 33.28 13.65
C VAL A 25 10.93 31.80 13.65
N TRP A 26 10.15 31.35 14.63
CA TRP A 26 9.45 30.06 14.58
C TRP A 26 8.02 30.18 14.02
N GLY A 27 7.69 31.31 13.38
CA GLY A 27 6.50 31.42 12.53
C GLY A 27 6.53 30.33 11.46
N GLY A 28 5.56 29.41 11.54
CA GLY A 28 5.56 28.12 10.86
C GLY A 28 6.09 28.18 9.42
N ILE A 29 7.09 27.34 9.14
CA ILE A 29 7.66 27.18 7.79
C ILE A 29 6.49 26.99 6.80
N PRO A 30 6.25 27.93 5.86
CA PRO A 30 5.09 27.86 5.00
C PRO A 30 5.15 26.58 4.18
N ILE A 31 4.16 25.70 4.38
CA ILE A 31 4.07 24.42 3.68
C ILE A 31 3.95 24.72 2.18
N LYS A 32 5.04 24.48 1.44
CA LYS A 32 5.09 24.58 -0.03
C LYS A 32 4.34 23.40 -0.63
N GLU A 33 3.37 23.71 -1.49
CA GLU A 33 2.64 22.70 -2.25
C GLU A 33 3.60 21.80 -3.03
N ASP A 34 3.41 20.48 -2.91
CA ASP A 34 4.10 19.50 -3.75
C ASP A 34 3.12 18.80 -4.69
N LYS A 35 3.20 19.18 -5.96
CA LYS A 35 2.40 18.60 -7.05
C LYS A 35 3.05 17.39 -7.70
N LYS A 36 4.37 17.18 -7.52
CA LYS A 36 5.10 16.10 -8.18
C LYS A 36 4.93 14.79 -7.41
N GLY A 37 5.04 14.82 -6.07
CA GLY A 37 4.86 13.64 -5.22
C GLY A 37 3.58 12.85 -5.50
N PRO A 38 2.39 13.49 -5.41
CA PRO A 38 1.11 12.81 -5.69
C PRO A 38 0.99 12.24 -7.10
N LYS A 39 1.58 12.91 -8.10
CA LYS A 39 1.56 12.44 -9.49
C LYS A 39 2.44 11.21 -9.71
N THR A 40 3.61 11.16 -9.07
CA THR A 40 4.47 9.97 -9.12
C THR A 40 3.78 8.78 -8.47
N ILE A 41 3.21 8.98 -7.28
CA ILE A 41 2.43 7.96 -6.57
C ILE A 41 1.27 7.47 -7.46
N ALA A 42 0.55 8.38 -8.11
CA ALA A 42 -0.53 8.03 -9.01
C ALA A 42 -0.08 7.13 -10.18
N MET A 43 1.10 7.39 -10.77
CA MET A 43 1.63 6.52 -11.83
C MET A 43 1.98 5.13 -11.31
N VAL A 44 2.57 5.01 -10.13
CA VAL A 44 2.87 3.69 -9.51
C VAL A 44 1.58 2.91 -9.25
N LEU A 45 0.57 3.57 -8.67
CA LEU A 45 -0.74 2.95 -8.42
C LEU A 45 -1.47 2.56 -9.70
N PHE A 46 -1.31 3.31 -10.79
CA PHE A 46 -1.89 2.99 -12.09
C PHE A 46 -1.37 1.66 -12.63
N PHE A 47 -0.05 1.47 -12.65
CA PHE A 47 0.55 0.20 -13.07
C PHE A 47 0.21 -0.94 -12.10
N GLY A 48 0.22 -0.67 -10.80
CA GLY A 48 -0.23 -1.64 -9.80
C GLY A 48 -1.68 -2.10 -10.03
N ALA A 49 -2.59 -1.17 -10.35
CA ALA A 49 -3.99 -1.50 -10.64
C ALA A 49 -4.15 -2.40 -11.87
N ILE A 50 -3.34 -2.18 -12.91
CA ILE A 50 -3.35 -3.05 -14.10
C ILE A 50 -2.93 -4.47 -13.73
N LEU A 51 -1.88 -4.62 -12.91
CA LEU A 51 -1.44 -5.94 -12.44
C LEU A 51 -2.50 -6.64 -11.60
N ILE A 52 -3.18 -5.90 -10.71
CA ILE A 52 -4.30 -6.43 -9.90
C ILE A 52 -5.44 -6.90 -10.80
N LEU A 53 -5.80 -6.13 -11.83
CA LEU A 53 -6.85 -6.52 -12.78
C LEU A 53 -6.45 -7.73 -13.62
N PHE A 54 -5.19 -7.82 -14.04
CA PHE A 54 -4.69 -8.99 -14.73
C PHE A 54 -4.78 -10.24 -13.84
N GLN A 55 -4.39 -10.15 -12.57
CA GLN A 55 -4.49 -11.26 -11.63
C GLN A 55 -5.95 -11.66 -11.36
N SER A 56 -6.84 -10.68 -11.19
CA SER A 56 -8.29 -10.91 -11.08
C SER A 56 -8.86 -11.66 -12.28
N TYR A 57 -8.38 -11.34 -13.50
CA TYR A 57 -8.78 -12.03 -14.71
C TYR A 57 -8.28 -13.48 -14.74
N GLN A 58 -7.04 -13.74 -14.32
CA GLN A 58 -6.52 -15.11 -14.22
C GLN A 58 -7.32 -15.95 -13.22
N ASP A 59 -7.67 -15.39 -12.06
CA ASP A 59 -8.50 -16.07 -11.07
C ASP A 59 -9.89 -16.39 -11.61
N PHE A 60 -10.45 -15.48 -12.42
CA PHE A 60 -11.74 -15.72 -13.06
C PHE A 60 -11.66 -16.85 -14.10
N LEU A 61 -10.59 -16.91 -14.90
CA LEU A 61 -10.37 -18.01 -15.85
C LEU A 61 -10.26 -19.34 -15.11
N LEU A 62 -9.48 -19.39 -14.03
CA LEU A 62 -9.29 -20.59 -13.22
C LEU A 62 -10.60 -21.05 -12.55
N HIS A 63 -11.44 -20.12 -12.09
CA HIS A 63 -12.77 -20.49 -11.61
C HIS A 63 -13.70 -21.01 -12.72
N SER A 64 -13.54 -20.50 -13.95
CA SER A 64 -14.41 -20.83 -15.08
C SER A 64 -14.02 -22.13 -15.79
N SER A 65 -12.78 -22.59 -15.63
CA SER A 65 -12.33 -23.89 -16.13
C SER A 65 -12.82 -25.01 -15.22
N GLU A 66 -13.59 -25.94 -15.80
CA GLU A 66 -13.99 -27.19 -15.13
C GLU A 66 -12.78 -28.07 -14.87
N ASP A 67 -12.02 -28.40 -15.91
CA ASP A 67 -10.74 -29.09 -15.81
C ASP A 67 -9.66 -28.29 -16.54
N ILE A 68 -8.43 -28.39 -16.05
CA ILE A 68 -7.24 -27.94 -16.77
C ILE A 68 -6.80 -29.09 -17.68
N SER A 69 -6.31 -28.82 -18.89
CA SER A 69 -5.90 -29.92 -19.78
C SER A 69 -4.70 -30.69 -19.20
N ASP A 70 -4.67 -32.02 -19.35
CA ASP A 70 -3.61 -32.88 -18.80
C ASP A 70 -2.21 -32.41 -19.25
N GLU A 71 -2.06 -31.97 -20.50
CA GLU A 71 -0.80 -31.41 -21.04
C GLU A 71 -0.37 -30.11 -20.33
N GLU A 72 -1.33 -29.28 -19.95
CA GLU A 72 -1.08 -28.05 -19.19
C GLU A 72 -0.75 -28.37 -17.72
N VAL A 73 -1.42 -29.35 -17.11
CA VAL A 73 -1.11 -29.82 -15.76
C VAL A 73 0.29 -30.44 -15.71
N GLU A 74 0.64 -31.29 -16.67
CA GLU A 74 1.98 -31.89 -16.76
C GLU A 74 3.06 -30.80 -16.85
N THR A 75 2.82 -29.77 -17.66
CA THR A 75 3.72 -28.60 -17.76
C THR A 75 3.81 -27.83 -16.44
N LEU A 76 2.69 -27.62 -15.75
CA LEU A 76 2.64 -26.94 -14.45
C LEU A 76 3.34 -27.74 -13.34
N LEU A 77 3.31 -29.07 -13.44
CA LEU A 77 3.89 -30.00 -12.47
C LEU A 77 5.36 -30.35 -12.75
N GLU A 78 5.87 -30.13 -13.98
CA GLU A 78 7.26 -30.43 -14.35
C GLU A 78 8.27 -29.81 -13.37
N THR A 79 8.16 -28.49 -13.15
CA THR A 79 9.07 -27.77 -12.25
C THR A 79 8.91 -28.18 -10.78
N PRO A 80 7.70 -28.17 -10.19
CA PRO A 80 7.49 -28.62 -8.81
C PRO A 80 7.93 -30.07 -8.53
N ASN A 81 7.63 -31.00 -9.45
CA ASN A 81 7.99 -32.41 -9.31
C ASN A 81 9.50 -32.64 -9.47
N SER A 82 10.20 -31.80 -10.25
CA SER A 82 11.67 -31.84 -10.34
C SER A 82 12.38 -31.37 -9.06
N GLN A 83 11.68 -30.62 -8.20
CA GLN A 83 12.23 -29.98 -7.00
C GLN A 83 11.81 -30.66 -5.70
N SER A 84 10.98 -31.70 -5.76
CA SER A 84 10.44 -32.37 -4.58
C SER A 84 10.63 -33.88 -4.65
N ASP A 85 10.85 -34.50 -3.49
CA ASP A 85 11.01 -35.95 -3.39
C ASP A 85 9.67 -36.71 -3.52
N VAL A 86 8.54 -35.98 -3.44
CA VAL A 86 7.18 -36.51 -3.54
C VAL A 86 6.53 -35.96 -4.80
N GLN A 87 6.31 -36.82 -5.79
CA GLN A 87 5.67 -36.42 -7.03
C GLN A 87 4.17 -36.23 -6.84
N ILE A 88 3.67 -35.09 -7.29
CA ILE A 88 2.24 -34.78 -7.37
C ILE A 88 1.73 -35.34 -8.69
N THR A 89 0.65 -36.11 -8.64
CA THR A 89 -0.02 -36.61 -9.85
C THR A 89 -0.96 -35.56 -10.44
N GLU A 90 -1.27 -35.70 -11.73
CA GLU A 90 -2.28 -34.85 -12.39
C GLU A 90 -3.63 -34.92 -11.66
N GLU A 91 -4.05 -36.11 -11.25
CA GLU A 91 -5.29 -36.34 -10.48
C GLU A 91 -5.32 -35.54 -9.17
N GLN A 92 -4.20 -35.50 -8.43
CA GLN A 92 -4.09 -34.71 -7.20
C GLN A 92 -4.19 -33.21 -7.46
N TYR A 93 -3.62 -32.75 -8.58
CA TYR A 93 -3.70 -31.35 -8.97
C TYR A 93 -5.11 -30.94 -9.40
N GLN A 94 -5.82 -31.79 -10.16
CA GLN A 94 -7.21 -31.56 -10.52
C GLN A 94 -8.10 -31.52 -9.29
N GLN A 95 -7.91 -32.45 -8.34
CA GLN A 95 -8.68 -32.46 -7.09
C GLN A 95 -8.46 -31.19 -6.27
N PHE A 96 -7.21 -30.72 -6.18
CA PHE A 96 -6.90 -29.40 -5.60
C PHE A 96 -7.66 -28.27 -6.30
N HIS A 97 -7.64 -28.25 -7.64
CA HIS A 97 -8.26 -27.21 -8.44
C HIS A 97 -9.78 -27.18 -8.24
N ASP A 98 -10.42 -28.35 -8.24
CA ASP A 98 -11.84 -28.52 -7.94
C ASP A 98 -12.20 -28.06 -6.54
N ASP A 99 -11.46 -28.49 -5.51
CA ASP A 99 -11.72 -28.08 -4.13
C ASP A 99 -11.51 -26.55 -3.93
N ALA A 100 -10.52 -25.97 -4.61
CA ALA A 100 -10.28 -24.52 -4.62
C ALA A 100 -11.39 -23.74 -5.36
N ARG A 101 -12.01 -24.35 -6.37
CA ARG A 101 -13.14 -23.79 -7.11
C ARG A 101 -14.44 -23.89 -6.30
N ASP A 102 -14.71 -25.03 -5.70
CA ASP A 102 -15.92 -25.32 -4.90
C ASP A 102 -15.95 -24.55 -3.57
N SER A 103 -14.77 -24.33 -2.97
CA SER A 103 -14.62 -23.42 -1.82
C SER A 103 -14.88 -21.95 -2.17
N ASN A 104 -15.14 -21.63 -3.44
CA ASN A 104 -15.30 -20.28 -3.97
C ASN A 104 -14.05 -19.39 -3.79
N GLY A 105 -12.88 -19.98 -3.53
CA GLY A 105 -11.64 -19.24 -3.31
C GLY A 105 -11.28 -18.37 -4.52
N PHE A 106 -11.29 -18.97 -5.72
CA PHE A 106 -10.99 -18.26 -6.97
C PHE A 106 -11.97 -17.13 -7.26
N ILE A 107 -13.28 -17.36 -7.15
CA ILE A 107 -14.28 -16.32 -7.50
C ILE A 107 -14.29 -15.17 -6.50
N ILE A 108 -14.12 -15.44 -5.19
CA ILE A 108 -14.04 -14.39 -4.17
C ILE A 108 -12.80 -13.53 -4.43
N ARG A 109 -11.66 -14.17 -4.74
CA ARG A 109 -10.43 -13.46 -5.08
C ARG A 109 -10.58 -12.66 -6.37
N ALA A 110 -11.15 -13.25 -7.42
CA ALA A 110 -11.39 -12.63 -8.71
C ALA A 110 -12.26 -11.38 -8.60
N VAL A 111 -13.46 -11.49 -8.02
CA VAL A 111 -14.41 -10.38 -7.90
C VAL A 111 -13.86 -9.30 -6.97
N GLY A 112 -13.29 -9.69 -5.84
CA GLY A 112 -12.73 -8.77 -4.86
C GLY A 112 -11.55 -7.96 -5.40
N LEU A 113 -10.57 -8.62 -6.01
CA LEU A 113 -9.44 -7.97 -6.67
C LEU A 113 -9.89 -7.18 -7.91
N GLY A 114 -10.93 -7.64 -8.62
CA GLY A 114 -11.49 -6.91 -9.76
C GLY A 114 -12.06 -5.56 -9.35
N ILE A 115 -12.92 -5.55 -8.32
CA ILE A 115 -13.48 -4.31 -7.76
C ILE A 115 -12.36 -3.41 -7.21
N ALA A 116 -11.41 -3.98 -6.47
CA ALA A 116 -10.26 -3.25 -5.92
C ALA A 116 -9.42 -2.63 -7.04
N GLY A 117 -9.10 -3.38 -8.10
CA GLY A 117 -8.34 -2.94 -9.25
C GLY A 117 -9.00 -1.78 -9.96
N VAL A 118 -10.33 -1.84 -10.20
CA VAL A 118 -11.09 -0.74 -10.81
C VAL A 118 -11.06 0.52 -9.93
N LEU A 119 -11.29 0.38 -8.62
CA LEU A 119 -11.25 1.49 -7.67
C LEU A 119 -9.85 2.12 -7.62
N VAL A 120 -8.78 1.32 -7.52
CA VAL A 120 -7.41 1.83 -7.51
C VAL A 120 -7.07 2.49 -8.83
N LEU A 121 -7.53 1.96 -9.97
CA LEU A 121 -7.32 2.55 -11.28
C LEU A 121 -7.99 3.93 -11.40
N VAL A 122 -9.28 4.03 -11.08
CA VAL A 122 -10.03 5.30 -11.10
C VAL A 122 -9.45 6.30 -10.09
N GLY A 123 -9.08 5.82 -8.90
CA GLY A 123 -8.44 6.62 -7.87
C GLY A 123 -7.06 7.13 -8.30
N SER A 124 -6.27 6.34 -9.03
CA SER A 124 -4.97 6.75 -9.56
C SER A 124 -5.11 7.87 -10.59
N ILE A 125 -6.07 7.77 -11.52
CA ILE A 125 -6.36 8.81 -12.52
C ILE A 125 -6.77 10.11 -11.83
N ASN A 126 -7.64 10.03 -10.82
CA ASN A 126 -8.07 11.20 -10.04
C ASN A 126 -6.92 11.81 -9.22
N THR A 127 -6.05 10.98 -8.66
CA THR A 127 -4.85 11.43 -7.92
C THR A 127 -3.87 12.13 -8.85
N PHE A 128 -3.67 11.65 -10.08
CA PHE A 128 -2.85 12.30 -11.09
C PHE A 128 -3.41 13.69 -11.48
N ARG A 129 -4.74 13.82 -11.51
CA ARG A 129 -5.44 15.10 -11.69
C ARG A 129 -5.45 15.98 -10.44
N LEU A 130 -4.78 15.57 -9.36
CA LEU A 130 -4.71 16.25 -8.06
C LEU A 130 -6.09 16.48 -7.45
N LYS A 131 -7.05 15.56 -7.66
CA LYS A 131 -8.35 15.59 -6.98
C LYS A 131 -8.25 14.82 -5.66
N GLN A 132 -8.81 15.39 -4.59
CA GLN A 132 -8.81 14.74 -3.26
C GLN A 132 -9.57 13.41 -3.24
N THR A 133 -10.53 13.21 -4.16
CA THR A 133 -11.25 11.94 -4.30
C THR A 133 -10.36 10.78 -4.72
N GLY A 134 -9.22 11.04 -5.38
CA GLY A 134 -8.34 9.99 -5.90
C GLY A 134 -7.77 9.09 -4.80
N PRO A 135 -7.03 9.65 -3.83
CA PRO A 135 -6.46 8.88 -2.72
C PRO A 135 -7.50 8.17 -1.86
N ILE A 136 -8.68 8.77 -1.65
CA ILE A 136 -9.78 8.16 -0.90
C ILE A 136 -10.32 6.91 -1.62
N ILE A 137 -10.58 7.02 -2.93
CA ILE A 137 -11.06 5.89 -3.73
C ILE A 137 -9.99 4.79 -3.79
N SER A 138 -8.72 5.15 -4.04
CA SER A 138 -7.63 4.16 -4.12
C SER A 138 -7.39 3.44 -2.79
N THR A 139 -7.45 4.15 -1.65
CA THR A 139 -7.28 3.49 -0.33
C THR A 139 -8.46 2.60 0.03
N THR A 140 -9.68 3.01 -0.31
CA THR A 140 -10.88 2.17 -0.15
C THR A 140 -10.76 0.90 -1.00
N GLY A 141 -10.38 1.04 -2.27
CA GLY A 141 -10.15 -0.11 -3.16
C GLY A 141 -9.07 -1.05 -2.65
N ALA A 142 -7.92 -0.51 -2.20
CA ALA A 142 -6.85 -1.32 -1.62
C ALA A 142 -7.29 -2.07 -0.35
N THR A 143 -8.12 -1.45 0.49
CA THR A 143 -8.65 -2.09 1.70
C THR A 143 -9.58 -3.26 1.36
N ILE A 144 -10.51 -3.05 0.40
CA ILE A 144 -11.40 -4.10 -0.09
C ILE A 144 -10.58 -5.26 -0.63
N GLY A 145 -9.63 -4.97 -1.51
CA GLY A 145 -8.80 -5.99 -2.14
C GLY A 145 -7.86 -6.69 -1.18
N LEU A 146 -7.41 -6.04 -0.11
CA LEU A 146 -6.65 -6.70 0.97
C LEU A 146 -7.52 -7.75 1.66
N ILE A 147 -8.74 -7.39 2.07
CA ILE A 147 -9.63 -8.29 2.78
C ILE A 147 -10.04 -9.46 1.87
N SER A 148 -10.55 -9.16 0.67
CA SER A 148 -11.01 -10.20 -0.25
C SER A 148 -9.86 -11.02 -0.82
N GLY A 149 -8.72 -10.40 -1.11
CA GLY A 149 -7.54 -11.05 -1.67
C GLY A 149 -6.90 -12.03 -0.69
N VAL A 150 -6.71 -11.62 0.57
CA VAL A 150 -6.21 -12.50 1.63
C VAL A 150 -7.22 -13.61 1.92
N TYR A 151 -8.51 -13.29 2.06
CA TYR A 151 -9.53 -14.29 2.37
C TYR A 151 -9.67 -15.34 1.25
N GLY A 152 -9.78 -14.91 -0.01
CA GLY A 152 -9.84 -15.83 -1.15
C GLY A 152 -8.57 -16.66 -1.31
N SER A 153 -7.39 -16.08 -1.03
CA SER A 153 -6.12 -16.82 -1.07
C SER A 153 -6.01 -17.85 0.07
N GLN A 154 -6.55 -17.58 1.25
CA GLN A 154 -6.60 -18.57 2.34
C GLN A 154 -7.48 -19.76 1.97
N LEU A 155 -8.61 -19.55 1.30
CA LEU A 155 -9.46 -20.65 0.84
C LEU A 155 -8.73 -21.56 -0.15
N ILE A 156 -8.02 -20.97 -1.13
CA ILE A 156 -7.19 -21.72 -2.08
C ILE A 156 -6.07 -22.47 -1.36
N ARG A 157 -5.45 -21.84 -0.35
CA ARG A 157 -4.42 -22.50 0.46
C ARG A 157 -4.97 -23.72 1.22
N ILE A 158 -6.16 -23.62 1.80
CA ILE A 158 -6.77 -24.74 2.53
C ILE A 158 -6.99 -25.93 1.57
N ALA A 159 -7.52 -25.69 0.37
CA ALA A 159 -7.64 -26.72 -0.65
C ALA A 159 -6.29 -27.33 -1.05
N SER A 160 -5.21 -26.53 -1.08
CA SER A 160 -3.85 -27.03 -1.34
C SER A 160 -3.28 -27.87 -0.21
N ASP A 161 -3.64 -27.60 1.04
CA ASP A 161 -3.17 -28.36 2.21
C ASP A 161 -3.77 -29.78 2.25
N GLU A 162 -4.97 -29.93 1.70
CA GLU A 162 -5.69 -31.21 1.66
C GLU A 162 -5.21 -32.14 0.54
N ASN A 163 -4.74 -31.58 -0.59
CA ASN A 163 -4.48 -32.33 -1.82
C ASN A 163 -3.04 -32.30 -2.31
N LEU A 164 -2.26 -31.26 -1.96
CA LEU A 164 -0.90 -31.05 -2.46
C LEU A 164 0.13 -31.24 -1.35
N SER A 165 1.38 -31.51 -1.76
CA SER A 165 2.50 -31.60 -0.82
C SER A 165 3.76 -30.96 -1.41
N GLY A 166 4.79 -30.78 -0.57
CA GLY A 166 6.08 -30.26 -1.01
C GLY A 166 6.03 -28.79 -1.49
N ALA A 167 6.68 -28.51 -2.63
CA ALA A 167 6.92 -27.16 -3.12
C ALA A 167 5.64 -26.42 -3.53
N LEU A 168 4.60 -27.13 -3.98
CA LEU A 168 3.37 -26.52 -4.48
C LEU A 168 2.50 -25.97 -3.34
N LEU A 169 2.42 -26.70 -2.22
CA LEU A 169 1.76 -26.24 -1.00
C LEU A 169 2.40 -24.95 -0.46
N LEU A 170 3.73 -24.93 -0.39
CA LEU A 170 4.48 -23.74 0.04
C LEU A 170 4.23 -22.56 -0.90
N THR A 171 4.11 -22.82 -2.21
CA THR A 171 3.82 -21.79 -3.21
C THR A 171 2.48 -21.12 -2.95
N TYR A 172 1.42 -21.89 -2.69
CA TYR A 172 0.10 -21.34 -2.37
C TYR A 172 0.08 -20.62 -1.02
N GLU A 173 0.84 -21.07 -0.03
CA GLU A 173 1.04 -20.33 1.22
C GLU A 173 1.74 -18.97 0.99
N ILE A 174 2.81 -18.95 0.20
CA ILE A 174 3.51 -17.70 -0.18
C ILE A 174 2.56 -16.74 -0.91
N PHE A 175 1.68 -17.25 -1.78
CA PHE A 175 0.72 -16.41 -2.50
C PHE A 175 -0.23 -15.66 -1.57
N VAL A 176 -0.62 -16.24 -0.43
CA VAL A 176 -1.43 -15.54 0.57
C VAL A 176 -0.68 -14.33 1.12
N TYR A 177 0.57 -14.54 1.56
CA TYR A 177 1.39 -13.47 2.12
C TYR A 177 1.71 -12.40 1.09
N LEU A 178 2.04 -12.81 -0.14
CA LEU A 178 2.34 -11.91 -1.25
C LEU A 178 1.15 -11.01 -1.57
N CYS A 179 -0.07 -11.56 -1.62
CA CYS A 179 -1.30 -10.80 -1.83
C CYS A 179 -1.55 -9.80 -0.70
N GLY A 180 -1.39 -10.22 0.55
CA GLY A 180 -1.54 -9.33 1.71
C GLY A 180 -0.55 -8.16 1.69
N VAL A 181 0.73 -8.45 1.46
CA VAL A 181 1.80 -7.44 1.43
C VAL A 181 1.61 -6.49 0.24
N CYS A 182 1.28 -6.98 -0.95
CA CYS A 182 1.11 -6.11 -2.11
C CYS A 182 -0.07 -5.15 -1.94
N MET A 183 -1.21 -5.64 -1.43
CA MET A 183 -2.38 -4.80 -1.19
C MET A 183 -2.15 -3.80 -0.05
N PHE A 184 -1.42 -4.21 0.99
CA PHE A 184 -0.98 -3.29 2.04
C PHE A 184 -0.12 -2.17 1.48
N VAL A 185 0.88 -2.50 0.65
CA VAL A 185 1.77 -1.51 0.02
C VAL A 185 0.99 -0.59 -0.92
N CYS A 186 0.07 -1.12 -1.73
CA CYS A 186 -0.84 -0.31 -2.56
C CYS A 186 -1.67 0.67 -1.70
N GLY A 187 -2.20 0.20 -0.57
CA GLY A 187 -2.93 1.04 0.40
C GLY A 187 -2.05 2.12 1.01
N ALA A 188 -0.83 1.79 1.42
CA ALA A 188 0.13 2.73 1.98
C ALA A 188 0.48 3.84 0.98
N PHE A 189 0.83 3.48 -0.26
CA PHE A 189 1.10 4.47 -1.31
C PHE A 189 -0.13 5.33 -1.62
N ALA A 190 -1.32 4.74 -1.66
CA ALA A 190 -2.57 5.49 -1.84
C ALA A 190 -2.87 6.44 -0.68
N ALA A 191 -2.45 6.12 0.55
CA ALA A 191 -2.64 6.96 1.73
C ALA A 191 -1.62 8.10 1.85
N LEU A 192 -0.42 7.98 1.27
CA LEU A 192 0.64 9.00 1.39
C LEU A 192 0.19 10.43 1.03
N PRO A 193 -0.53 10.68 -0.08
CA PRO A 193 -1.03 12.03 -0.39
C PRO A 193 -2.00 12.56 0.66
N MET A 194 -2.66 11.67 1.40
CA MET A 194 -3.55 12.01 2.50
C MET A 194 -2.85 12.10 3.83
N ILE A 195 -1.55 11.82 3.99
CA ILE A 195 -0.86 11.97 5.30
C ILE A 195 0.15 13.12 5.21
N ASN A 196 0.77 13.32 4.05
CA ASN A 196 1.73 14.39 3.83
C ASN A 196 1.04 15.76 3.64
N ALA A 197 1.27 16.68 4.56
CA ALA A 197 0.71 18.04 4.53
C ALA A 197 1.01 18.82 3.23
N ARG A 198 2.20 18.64 2.64
CA ARG A 198 2.59 19.29 1.37
C ARG A 198 1.80 18.74 0.17
N ALA A 199 1.52 17.44 0.19
CA ALA A 199 0.73 16.75 -0.82
C ALA A 199 -0.76 17.08 -0.68
N ARG A 200 -1.30 17.09 0.56
CA ARG A 200 -2.68 17.50 0.85
C ARG A 200 -2.97 18.89 0.29
N LYS A 201 -2.09 19.86 0.55
CA LYS A 201 -2.23 21.25 0.08
C LYS A 201 -2.19 21.38 -1.45
N ALA A 202 -1.55 20.45 -2.16
CA ALA A 202 -1.52 20.44 -3.62
C ALA A 202 -2.80 19.86 -4.25
N MET A 203 -3.66 19.18 -3.46
CA MET A 203 -4.87 18.53 -3.94
C MET A 203 -6.10 19.43 -3.85
N LYS A 204 -6.90 19.41 -4.92
CA LYS A 204 -8.13 20.18 -5.08
C LYS A 204 -9.33 19.43 -4.47
N GLY A 205 -10.00 20.06 -3.52
CA GLY A 205 -11.22 19.58 -2.90
C GLY A 205 -11.42 20.20 -1.51
N LYS A 206 -12.59 19.97 -0.91
CA LYS A 206 -12.95 20.46 0.43
C LYS A 206 -12.95 19.37 1.51
N PHE A 207 -12.52 18.16 1.17
CA PHE A 207 -12.62 17.01 2.08
C PHE A 207 -11.78 17.21 3.35
N TRP A 208 -10.67 17.94 3.23
CA TRP A 208 -9.74 18.20 4.34
C TRP A 208 -9.89 19.60 4.96
N ASP A 209 -10.87 20.42 4.55
CA ASP A 209 -11.04 21.79 5.05
C ASP A 209 -11.40 21.84 6.55
N ASN A 210 -11.82 20.72 7.12
CA ASN A 210 -12.15 20.58 8.55
C ASN A 210 -10.97 20.07 9.41
N VAL A 211 -9.80 19.81 8.81
CA VAL A 211 -8.63 19.26 9.51
C VAL A 211 -7.52 20.31 9.49
N GLU A 212 -7.60 21.24 10.43
CA GLU A 212 -6.51 22.18 10.67
C GLU A 212 -5.33 21.44 11.31
N LEU A 213 -4.14 21.70 10.79
CA LEU A 213 -2.92 21.24 11.44
C LEU A 213 -2.74 22.12 12.67
N VAL A 214 -2.96 21.55 13.86
CA VAL A 214 -2.70 22.25 15.13
C VAL A 214 -1.27 22.75 15.11
N ASN A 215 -1.13 24.08 15.14
CA ASN A 215 0.16 24.69 15.33
C ASN A 215 0.57 24.42 16.79
N PRO A 216 1.66 23.70 17.06
CA PRO A 216 2.08 23.40 18.44
C PRO A 216 2.38 24.67 19.26
N ASN A 217 2.49 25.83 18.60
CA ASN A 217 2.69 27.12 19.25
C ASN A 217 1.38 27.81 19.69
N GLU A 218 0.20 27.39 19.23
CA GLU A 218 -1.09 27.98 19.65
C GLU A 218 -1.65 27.35 20.93
N VAL A 219 -1.20 26.15 21.30
CA VAL A 219 -1.68 25.45 22.51
C VAL A 219 -1.08 26.06 23.79
N ASN A 220 0.12 26.65 23.69
CA ASN A 220 0.86 27.17 24.83
C ASN A 220 0.44 28.59 25.26
N GLU A 221 -0.44 29.27 24.54
CA GLU A 221 -0.94 30.62 24.93
C GLU A 221 -2.18 30.56 25.84
N SER A 222 -2.65 29.36 26.20
CA SER A 222 -3.83 29.17 27.07
C SER A 222 -3.53 28.70 28.50
N GLU A 223 -2.25 28.53 28.84
CA GLU A 223 -1.78 28.14 30.19
C GLU A 223 -0.76 29.13 30.80
N GLU A 224 -0.98 30.44 30.64
CA GLU A 224 -0.37 31.48 31.50
C GLU A 224 -1.42 32.39 32.15
#